data_AF-A0A9Q9DP12-F1
#
_entry.id   AF-A0A9Q9DP12-F1
#
_cell.length_a   1.000
_cell.length_b   1.000
_cell.length_c   1.000
_cell.angle_alpha   90.00
_cell.angle_beta   90.00
_cell.angle_gamma   90.00
#
_symmetry.space_group_name_H-M   'P 1'
#
loop_
_entity.id
_entity.type
_entity.pdbx_description
1 polymer ?
#
loop_
_entity_poly.entity_id
_entity_poly.type
_entity_poly.pdbx_seq_one_letter_code
_entity_poly.pdbx_strand_id
1 'polypeptide(L)'
;MRSFTISSVLLSSLTLLEAASVRRVANGVATVDLSKTFGQAKFLASGWIYGFPDNGTEADTSIPANYITDIKFGSSRAGGAQTSSRGWVDGYDSYLPRFKSTLSNYRTTRKYNGEFILLVHDLWGADGSSIPRFPGDNGNWTETDAFLTQLVKDIKANNMLNGLILDIWNEPDIDIFWARTWSQFLDYYVHAHNFFKQVSTHISHSSFSLDY
;
A
#
# COMPACT_ATOMS: atom_id res chain seq x y z
N MET A 1 -50.23 -40.12 -56.65
CA MET A 1 -49.39 -39.35 -57.59
C MET A 1 -48.55 -38.36 -56.78
N ARG A 2 -47.21 -38.48 -56.89
CA ARG A 2 -46.13 -37.47 -56.67
C ARG A 2 -46.05 -36.83 -55.26
N SER A 3 -45.15 -37.24 -54.35
CA SER A 3 -43.66 -37.12 -54.35
C SER A 3 -43.18 -35.66 -54.41
N PHE A 4 -42.62 -35.12 -53.32
CA PHE A 4 -41.16 -35.01 -53.07
C PHE A 4 -40.85 -34.15 -51.83
N THR A 5 -39.93 -34.67 -51.02
CA THR A 5 -39.21 -34.08 -49.89
C THR A 5 -38.31 -32.94 -50.35
N ILE A 6 -38.18 -31.84 -49.58
CA ILE A 6 -36.95 -31.04 -49.55
C ILE A 6 -36.68 -30.62 -48.10
N SER A 7 -35.74 -31.33 -47.47
CA SER A 7 -35.03 -30.89 -46.27
C SER A 7 -34.18 -29.67 -46.61
N SER A 8 -34.32 -28.60 -45.83
CA SER A 8 -33.38 -27.48 -45.87
C SER A 8 -32.39 -27.67 -44.72
N VAL A 9 -31.21 -28.20 -45.05
CA VAL A 9 -30.05 -28.24 -44.15
C VAL A 9 -29.45 -26.84 -44.14
N LEU A 10 -29.57 -26.12 -43.02
CA LEU A 10 -28.78 -24.92 -42.75
C LEU A 10 -27.43 -25.36 -42.19
N LEU A 11 -26.43 -25.48 -43.07
CA LEU A 11 -25.02 -25.42 -42.72
C LEU A 11 -24.65 -23.95 -42.56
N SER A 12 -24.26 -23.53 -41.35
CA SER A 12 -23.53 -22.27 -41.16
C SER A 12 -22.51 -22.43 -40.04
N SER A 13 -21.31 -22.83 -40.48
CA SER A 13 -19.98 -22.47 -39.96
C SER A 13 -19.77 -22.51 -38.44
N LEU A 14 -19.18 -23.60 -37.93
CA LEU A 14 -18.28 -23.50 -36.78
C LEU A 14 -17.06 -22.68 -37.23
N THR A 15 -16.98 -21.42 -36.86
CA THR A 15 -15.69 -20.75 -36.76
C THR A 15 -15.00 -21.32 -35.53
N LEU A 16 -14.16 -22.34 -35.72
CA LEU A 16 -13.09 -22.63 -34.78
C LEU A 16 -12.20 -21.37 -34.77
N LEU A 17 -12.42 -20.48 -33.80
CA LEU A 17 -11.35 -19.58 -33.38
C LEU A 17 -10.26 -20.50 -32.82
N GLU A 18 -9.32 -20.90 -33.66
CA GLU A 18 -7.98 -21.17 -33.18
C GLU A 18 -7.53 -19.87 -32.51
N ALA A 19 -7.63 -19.84 -31.18
CA ALA A 19 -6.78 -18.99 -30.38
C ALA A 19 -5.37 -19.43 -30.75
N ALA A 20 -4.79 -18.80 -31.76
CA ALA A 20 -3.39 -18.91 -32.08
C ALA A 20 -2.68 -18.48 -30.80
N SER A 21 -2.28 -19.46 -29.99
CA SER A 21 -1.36 -19.26 -28.89
C SER A 21 -0.11 -18.71 -29.54
N VAL A 22 0.04 -17.38 -29.55
CA VAL A 22 1.28 -16.72 -29.92
C VAL A 22 2.31 -17.29 -28.96
N ARG A 23 3.08 -18.27 -29.43
CA ARG A 23 4.18 -18.85 -28.67
C ARG A 23 5.19 -17.74 -28.53
N ARG A 24 5.12 -16.99 -27.42
CA ARG A 24 6.14 -16.02 -27.05
C ARG A 24 7.39 -16.85 -26.76
N VAL A 25 8.30 -16.88 -27.72
CA VAL A 25 9.64 -17.42 -27.48
C VAL A 25 10.32 -16.41 -26.55
N ALA A 26 10.83 -16.89 -25.42
CA ALA A 26 11.59 -16.05 -24.52
C ALA A 26 12.78 -15.46 -25.30
N ASN A 27 12.89 -14.13 -25.31
CA ASN A 27 14.00 -13.46 -25.96
C ASN A 27 15.17 -13.42 -24.96
N GLY A 28 16.07 -14.41 -25.03
CA GLY A 28 17.25 -14.51 -24.16
C GLY A 28 17.42 -15.87 -23.49
N VAL A 29 18.55 -16.04 -22.78
CA VAL A 29 18.89 -17.23 -21.99
C VAL A 29 19.07 -16.80 -20.54
N ALA A 30 18.41 -17.51 -19.61
CA ALA A 30 18.69 -17.41 -18.19
C ALA A 30 19.71 -18.48 -17.80
N THR A 31 20.89 -18.07 -17.34
CA THR A 31 21.95 -18.99 -16.91
C THR A 31 22.02 -19.00 -15.38
N VAL A 32 21.99 -20.19 -14.79
CA VAL A 32 22.18 -20.39 -13.34
C VAL A 32 23.48 -21.15 -13.13
N ASP A 33 24.39 -20.59 -12.35
CA ASP A 33 25.65 -21.21 -11.98
C ASP A 33 25.53 -21.83 -10.57
N LEU A 34 25.27 -23.13 -10.51
CA LEU A 34 25.08 -23.87 -9.25
C LEU A 34 26.38 -24.04 -8.44
N SER A 35 27.54 -23.69 -9.00
CA SER A 35 28.81 -23.70 -8.26
C SER A 35 29.01 -22.45 -7.41
N LYS A 36 28.19 -21.41 -7.62
CA LYS A 36 28.22 -20.15 -6.88
C LYS A 36 27.09 -20.09 -5.86
N THR A 37 27.43 -19.66 -4.64
CA THR A 37 26.45 -19.38 -3.58
C THR A 37 26.52 -17.92 -3.15
N PHE A 38 25.36 -17.32 -2.90
CA PHE A 38 25.23 -15.93 -2.42
C PHE A 38 24.71 -15.86 -0.98
N GLY A 39 24.75 -16.99 -0.25
CA GLY A 39 24.20 -17.12 1.09
C GLY A 39 22.73 -17.55 1.12
N GLN A 40 22.15 -17.58 2.33
CA GLN A 40 20.76 -17.98 2.53
C GLN A 40 19.80 -16.93 1.94
N ALA A 41 18.76 -17.39 1.24
CA ALA A 41 17.69 -16.52 0.74
C ALA A 41 17.01 -15.77 1.91
N LYS A 42 16.96 -14.44 1.82
CA LYS A 42 16.37 -13.57 2.84
C LYS A 42 14.94 -13.09 2.52
N PHE A 43 14.44 -13.37 1.32
CA PHE A 43 13.08 -13.01 0.89
C PHE A 43 12.76 -11.51 1.03
N LEU A 44 13.75 -10.63 0.82
CA LEU A 44 13.64 -9.19 1.10
C LEU A 44 12.54 -8.46 0.31
N ALA A 45 12.14 -9.01 -0.84
CA ALA A 45 11.07 -8.47 -1.69
C ALA A 45 9.72 -9.18 -1.47
N SER A 46 9.59 -10.05 -0.46
CA SER A 46 8.33 -10.73 -0.16
C SER A 46 7.43 -9.82 0.68
N GLY A 47 6.69 -8.97 0.00
CA GLY A 47 5.79 -8.02 0.64
C GLY A 47 4.91 -7.32 -0.38
N TRP A 48 4.06 -6.41 0.10
CA TRP A 48 3.15 -5.65 -0.77
C TRP A 48 2.76 -4.31 -0.17
N ILE A 49 2.22 -3.47 -1.04
CA ILE A 49 1.48 -2.27 -0.66
C ILE A 49 0.00 -2.60 -0.85
N TYR A 50 -0.82 -2.40 0.19
CA TYR A 50 -2.27 -2.71 0.16
C TYR A 50 -2.61 -4.11 -0.36
N GLY A 51 -2.37 -5.15 0.45
CA GLY A 51 -2.64 -6.55 0.06
C GLY A 51 -3.52 -7.35 1.03
N PHE A 52 -3.96 -6.75 2.14
CA PHE A 52 -4.86 -7.38 3.10
C PHE A 52 -6.25 -6.73 3.08
N PRO A 53 -7.33 -7.51 3.21
CA PRO A 53 -8.67 -6.97 3.43
C PRO A 53 -8.76 -6.20 4.74
N ASP A 54 -9.60 -5.16 4.76
CA ASP A 54 -9.95 -4.47 5.99
C ASP A 54 -10.94 -5.29 6.82
N ASN A 55 -10.66 -5.46 8.11
CA ASN A 55 -11.49 -6.17 9.07
C ASN A 55 -11.83 -5.26 10.27
N GLY A 56 -12.29 -4.04 9.97
CA GLY A 56 -12.57 -3.01 10.97
C GLY A 56 -11.28 -2.57 11.67
N THR A 57 -11.04 -3.08 12.87
CA THR A 57 -9.78 -2.86 13.62
C THR A 57 -9.03 -4.15 13.88
N GLU A 58 -9.61 -5.33 13.64
CA GLU A 58 -9.00 -6.61 14.00
C GLU A 58 -8.12 -7.15 12.87
N ALA A 59 -7.27 -8.14 13.18
CA ALA A 59 -6.52 -8.83 12.14
C ALA A 59 -7.47 -9.56 11.18
N ASP A 60 -7.15 -9.57 9.90
CA ASP A 60 -7.87 -10.37 8.91
C ASP A 60 -7.66 -11.87 9.18
N THR A 61 -8.74 -12.61 8.98
CA THR A 61 -8.79 -14.06 9.10
C THR A 61 -9.44 -14.74 7.88
N SER A 62 -9.82 -13.95 6.86
CA SER A 62 -10.50 -14.45 5.67
C SER A 62 -9.55 -15.17 4.72
N ILE A 63 -8.27 -14.82 4.70
CA ILE A 63 -7.27 -15.46 3.85
C ILE A 63 -6.67 -16.70 4.53
N PRO A 64 -6.69 -17.89 3.89
CA PRO A 64 -5.98 -19.07 4.38
C PRO A 64 -4.49 -18.79 4.62
N ALA A 65 -3.99 -19.13 5.81
CA ALA A 65 -2.68 -18.72 6.29
C ALA A 65 -1.52 -19.14 5.36
N ASN A 66 -1.64 -20.28 4.67
CA ASN A 66 -0.61 -20.80 3.78
C ASN A 66 -0.31 -19.86 2.60
N TYR A 67 -1.30 -19.11 2.10
CA TYR A 67 -1.08 -18.12 1.04
C TYR A 67 -0.19 -16.96 1.47
N ILE A 68 -0.05 -16.73 2.78
CA ILE A 68 0.83 -15.71 3.34
C ILE A 68 2.15 -16.32 3.82
N THR A 69 2.12 -17.48 4.48
CA THR A 69 3.33 -18.09 5.07
C THR A 69 4.25 -18.75 4.04
N ASP A 70 3.71 -19.31 2.96
CA ASP A 70 4.51 -20.11 2.01
C ASP A 70 5.40 -19.24 1.12
N ILE A 71 4.96 -18.01 0.85
CA ILE A 71 5.74 -17.00 0.14
C ILE A 71 6.78 -16.30 1.03
N LYS A 72 6.88 -16.67 2.31
CA LYS A 72 7.79 -16.06 3.29
C LYS A 72 7.57 -14.54 3.42
N PHE A 73 6.30 -14.15 3.55
CA PHE A 73 5.89 -12.76 3.74
C PHE A 73 6.73 -12.07 4.81
N GLY A 74 7.27 -10.91 4.46
CA GLY A 74 8.20 -10.11 5.26
C GLY A 74 7.66 -8.75 5.65
N SER A 75 6.87 -8.08 4.80
CA SER A 75 6.36 -6.74 5.12
C SER A 75 5.12 -6.32 4.33
N SER A 76 4.32 -5.43 4.91
CA SER A 76 3.22 -4.75 4.24
C SER A 76 3.33 -3.25 4.44
N ARG A 77 2.98 -2.48 3.40
CA ARG A 77 2.87 -1.02 3.42
C ARG A 77 1.41 -0.59 3.26
N ALA A 78 0.89 0.23 4.16
CA ALA A 78 -0.49 0.75 4.09
C ALA A 78 -0.70 1.96 5.02
N GLY A 79 -1.78 2.71 4.81
CA GLY A 79 -2.13 3.91 5.59
C GLY A 79 -3.60 4.37 5.44
N GLY A 80 -4.49 3.49 5.00
CA GLY A 80 -5.93 3.80 4.86
C GLY A 80 -6.27 4.70 3.66
N ALA A 81 -5.43 4.70 2.62
CA ALA A 81 -5.68 5.35 1.34
C ALA A 81 -6.99 4.90 0.71
N GLN A 82 -7.62 5.80 -0.05
CA GLN A 82 -8.71 5.50 -0.98
C GLN A 82 -9.89 4.73 -0.37
N THR A 83 -10.05 4.84 0.95
CA THR A 83 -11.26 4.45 1.65
C THR A 83 -12.36 5.49 1.40
N SER A 84 -13.58 5.22 1.86
CA SER A 84 -14.72 6.14 1.69
C SER A 84 -14.53 7.52 2.38
N SER A 85 -13.58 7.66 3.31
CA SER A 85 -13.30 8.92 3.99
C SER A 85 -12.06 9.60 3.43
N ARG A 86 -11.87 10.89 3.72
CA ARG A 86 -10.86 11.77 3.11
C ARG A 86 -9.60 12.00 3.96
N GLY A 87 -9.55 11.48 5.18
CA GLY A 87 -8.39 11.63 6.08
C GLY A 87 -8.42 12.93 6.89
N TRP A 88 -7.30 13.25 7.54
CA TRP A 88 -7.17 14.41 8.44
C TRP A 88 -7.54 15.75 7.78
N VAL A 89 -7.29 15.91 6.48
CA VAL A 89 -7.65 17.13 5.73
C VAL A 89 -9.14 17.46 5.78
N ASP A 90 -9.98 16.50 6.16
CA ASP A 90 -11.43 16.63 6.26
C ASP A 90 -11.92 16.42 7.71
N GLY A 91 -10.99 16.45 8.68
CA GLY A 91 -11.27 16.40 10.11
C GLY A 91 -11.19 15.01 10.74
N TYR A 92 -11.37 14.97 12.06
CA TYR A 92 -11.19 13.74 12.87
C TYR A 92 -12.11 12.60 12.44
N ASP A 93 -13.38 12.88 12.14
CA ASP A 93 -14.35 11.87 11.72
C ASP A 93 -14.00 11.25 10.36
N SER A 94 -13.25 11.97 9.53
CA SER A 94 -12.76 11.49 8.24
C SER A 94 -11.41 10.77 8.37
N TYR A 95 -10.58 11.16 9.34
CA TYR A 95 -9.35 10.47 9.73
C TYR A 95 -9.61 9.09 10.37
N LEU A 96 -10.55 9.01 11.31
CA LEU A 96 -10.74 7.84 12.15
C LEU A 96 -11.02 6.53 11.36
N PRO A 97 -11.85 6.51 10.31
CA PRO A 97 -12.02 5.32 9.48
C PRO A 97 -10.73 4.86 8.78
N ARG A 98 -9.90 5.81 8.28
CA ARG A 98 -8.59 5.47 7.69
C ARG A 98 -7.65 4.88 8.72
N PHE A 99 -7.64 5.43 9.94
CA PHE A 99 -6.85 4.87 11.03
C PHE A 99 -7.31 3.44 11.40
N LYS A 100 -8.61 3.17 11.42
CA LYS A 100 -9.13 1.81 11.67
C LYS A 100 -8.67 0.80 10.61
N SER A 101 -8.79 1.16 9.33
CA SER A 101 -8.24 0.38 8.21
C SER A 101 -6.75 0.11 8.40
N THR A 102 -5.96 1.14 8.72
CA THR A 102 -4.53 1.01 9.05
C THR A 102 -4.27 0.06 10.22
N LEU A 103 -5.06 0.12 11.29
CA LEU A 103 -4.91 -0.74 12.46
C LEU A 103 -5.21 -2.21 12.11
N SER A 104 -6.25 -2.47 11.31
CA SER A 104 -6.54 -3.81 10.77
C SER A 104 -5.35 -4.35 9.98
N ASN A 105 -4.79 -3.55 9.07
CA ASN A 105 -3.63 -3.93 8.26
C ASN A 105 -2.38 -4.17 9.13
N TYR A 106 -2.13 -3.32 10.12
CA TYR A 106 -1.04 -3.50 11.09
C TYR A 106 -1.15 -4.83 11.84
N ARG A 107 -2.32 -5.11 12.44
CA ARG A 107 -2.53 -6.35 13.21
C ARG A 107 -2.44 -7.58 12.34
N THR A 108 -2.92 -7.52 11.09
CA THR A 108 -2.79 -8.60 10.12
C THR A 108 -1.33 -8.83 9.74
N THR A 109 -0.56 -7.77 9.53
CA THR A 109 0.87 -7.85 9.22
C THR A 109 1.65 -8.48 10.38
N ARG A 110 1.37 -8.05 11.62
CA ARG A 110 2.01 -8.60 12.82
C ARG A 110 1.58 -10.03 13.15
N LYS A 111 0.36 -10.46 12.80
CA LYS A 111 -0.09 -11.86 12.90
C LYS A 111 0.86 -12.81 12.15
N TYR A 112 1.45 -12.36 11.04
CA TYR A 112 2.43 -13.12 10.25
C TYR A 112 3.89 -12.71 10.54
N ASN A 113 4.12 -11.98 11.64
CA ASN A 113 5.42 -11.46 12.05
C ASN A 113 6.12 -10.53 11.03
N GLY A 114 5.39 -9.97 10.06
CA GLY A 114 5.95 -9.04 9.07
C GLY A 114 6.08 -7.60 9.59
N GLU A 115 6.96 -6.81 8.98
CA GLU A 115 7.08 -5.38 9.27
C GLU A 115 5.93 -4.59 8.64
N PHE A 116 5.36 -3.65 9.40
CA PHE A 116 4.30 -2.78 8.92
C PHE A 116 4.86 -1.38 8.64
N ILE A 117 4.88 -1.01 7.37
CA ILE A 117 5.31 0.31 6.90
C ILE A 117 4.07 1.19 6.80
N LEU A 118 3.91 2.09 7.76
CA LEU A 118 2.80 3.02 7.80
C LEU A 118 3.04 4.18 6.84
N LEU A 119 2.16 4.31 5.85
CA LEU A 119 2.04 5.48 5.00
C LEU A 119 1.35 6.62 5.76
N VAL A 120 2.13 7.54 6.31
CA VAL A 120 1.60 8.63 7.14
C VAL A 120 0.76 9.61 6.31
N HIS A 121 1.18 9.90 5.08
CA HIS A 121 0.47 10.82 4.18
C HIS A 121 -0.95 10.35 3.80
N ASP A 122 -1.21 9.05 3.78
CA ASP A 122 -2.56 8.51 3.51
C ASP A 122 -3.54 8.85 4.63
N LEU A 123 -3.08 8.85 5.89
CA LEU A 123 -3.89 9.27 7.03
C LEU A 123 -4.10 10.79 7.05
N TRP A 124 -3.14 11.57 6.55
CA TRP A 124 -3.36 13.00 6.28
C TRP A 124 -4.48 13.18 5.25
N GLY A 125 -4.49 12.35 4.21
CA GLY A 125 -5.47 12.36 3.12
C GLY A 125 -4.85 12.53 1.73
N ALA A 126 -3.52 12.66 1.64
CA ALA A 126 -2.77 12.84 0.41
C ALA A 126 -2.53 11.50 -0.32
N ASP A 127 -3.60 10.78 -0.67
CA ASP A 127 -3.57 9.41 -1.22
C ASP A 127 -3.63 9.35 -2.76
N GLY A 128 -3.17 10.40 -3.42
CA GLY A 128 -3.30 10.62 -4.86
C GLY A 128 -4.60 11.33 -5.27
N SER A 129 -5.50 11.57 -4.32
CA SER A 129 -6.67 12.44 -4.55
C SER A 129 -6.34 13.92 -4.38
N SER A 130 -7.15 14.79 -5.00
CA SER A 130 -7.11 16.23 -4.71
C SER A 130 -7.51 16.52 -3.26
N ILE A 131 -6.69 17.31 -2.56
CA ILE A 131 -6.91 17.75 -1.19
C ILE A 131 -6.81 19.28 -1.10
N PRO A 132 -7.54 19.91 -0.16
CA PRO A 132 -7.57 21.38 -0.05
C PRO A 132 -6.33 21.97 0.62
N ARG A 133 -5.57 21.17 1.38
CA ARG A 133 -4.45 21.66 2.19
C ARG A 133 -3.32 20.63 2.30
N PHE A 134 -2.10 21.13 2.28
CA PHE A 134 -0.87 20.37 2.53
C PHE A 134 -0.23 20.82 3.85
N PRO A 135 0.56 19.96 4.50
CA PRO A 135 1.31 20.35 5.69
C PRO A 135 2.16 21.61 5.46
N GLY A 136 2.10 22.55 6.41
CA GLY A 136 2.93 23.77 6.37
C GLY A 136 2.42 24.85 5.41
N ASP A 137 1.23 24.69 4.81
CA ASP A 137 0.66 25.72 3.95
C ASP A 137 0.61 27.09 4.65
N ASN A 138 1.06 28.13 3.96
CA ASN A 138 1.19 29.50 4.48
C ASN A 138 2.11 29.63 5.72
N GLY A 139 3.06 28.70 5.90
CA GLY A 139 3.94 28.66 7.07
C GLY A 139 3.21 28.26 8.36
N ASN A 140 2.01 27.70 8.26
CA ASN A 140 1.22 27.28 9.42
C ASN A 140 1.33 25.77 9.65
N TRP A 141 1.87 25.39 10.80
CA TRP A 141 2.09 24.00 11.21
C TRP A 141 1.03 23.46 12.18
N THR A 142 0.05 24.28 12.60
CA THR A 142 -0.92 23.90 13.64
C THR A 142 -1.69 22.62 13.32
N GLU A 143 -2.20 22.48 12.10
CA GLU A 143 -2.92 21.28 11.68
C GLU A 143 -1.99 20.07 11.51
N THR A 144 -0.76 20.30 11.05
CA THR A 144 0.26 19.27 10.96
C THR A 144 0.58 18.71 12.36
N ASP A 145 0.79 19.58 13.34
CA ASP A 145 1.12 19.18 14.71
C ASP A 145 -0.05 18.47 15.39
N ALA A 146 -1.28 18.94 15.17
CA ALA A 146 -2.49 18.30 15.66
C ALA A 146 -2.64 16.87 15.09
N PHE A 147 -2.41 16.71 13.78
CA PHE A 147 -2.42 15.41 13.11
C PHE A 147 -1.36 14.48 13.68
N LEU A 148 -0.09 14.90 13.73
CA LEU A 148 1.01 14.07 14.21
C LEU A 148 0.83 13.67 15.69
N THR A 149 0.31 14.60 16.51
CA THR A 149 -0.03 14.33 17.91
C THR A 149 -1.12 13.29 18.03
N GLN A 150 -2.20 13.42 17.26
CA GLN A 150 -3.30 12.47 17.27
C GLN A 150 -2.87 11.09 16.76
N LEU A 151 -2.07 11.03 15.69
CA LEU A 151 -1.51 9.79 15.17
C LEU A 151 -0.66 9.06 16.21
N VAL A 152 0.25 9.76 16.89
CA VAL A 152 1.09 9.15 17.94
C VAL A 152 0.25 8.68 19.12
N LYS A 153 -0.78 9.43 19.50
CA LYS A 153 -1.73 9.02 20.53
C LYS A 153 -2.42 7.70 20.15
N ASP A 154 -2.90 7.58 18.93
CA ASP A 154 -3.60 6.37 18.49
C ASP A 154 -2.66 5.16 18.31
N ILE A 155 -1.44 5.37 17.80
CA ILE A 155 -0.39 4.34 17.73
C ILE A 155 -0.11 3.77 19.12
N LYS A 156 0.07 4.65 20.12
CA LYS A 156 0.33 4.25 21.52
C LYS A 156 -0.88 3.57 22.14
N ALA A 157 -2.08 4.12 21.97
CA ALA A 157 -3.32 3.56 22.51
C ALA A 157 -3.62 2.15 21.97
N ASN A 158 -3.13 1.83 20.77
CA ASN A 158 -3.35 0.54 20.11
C ASN A 158 -2.12 -0.39 20.14
N ASN A 159 -1.07 -0.06 20.90
CA ASN A 159 0.17 -0.83 21.02
C ASN A 159 0.84 -1.13 19.67
N MET A 160 0.81 -0.18 18.74
CA MET A 160 1.27 -0.41 17.36
C MET A 160 2.79 -0.32 17.18
N LEU A 161 3.59 -0.21 18.25
CA LEU A 161 5.03 0.07 18.14
C LEU A 161 5.85 -1.11 17.61
N ASN A 162 5.41 -2.35 17.88
CA ASN A 162 6.17 -3.54 17.49
C ASN A 162 6.11 -3.74 15.96
N GLY A 163 7.28 -3.80 15.31
CA GLY A 163 7.38 -4.01 13.87
C GLY A 163 6.84 -2.86 13.02
N LEU A 164 6.68 -1.65 13.59
CA LEU A 164 6.22 -0.45 12.88
C LEU A 164 7.39 0.34 12.32
N ILE A 165 7.25 0.73 11.05
CA ILE A 165 8.12 1.65 10.34
C ILE A 165 7.25 2.83 9.89
N LEU A 166 7.69 4.06 10.15
CA LEU A 166 6.98 5.26 9.71
C LEU A 166 7.56 5.77 8.39
N ASP A 167 6.76 5.70 7.33
CA ASP A 167 7.03 6.30 6.04
C ASP A 167 6.26 7.61 5.92
N ILE A 168 6.98 8.73 6.05
CA ILE A 168 6.40 10.06 6.25
C ILE A 168 5.58 10.50 5.03
N TRP A 169 6.08 10.24 3.82
CA TRP A 169 5.43 10.69 2.59
C TRP A 169 5.84 9.85 1.38
N ASN A 170 4.89 9.57 0.49
CA ASN A 170 5.11 8.87 -0.76
C ASN A 170 5.33 9.84 -1.93
N GLU A 171 6.33 9.58 -2.77
CA GLU A 171 6.53 10.21 -4.08
C GLU A 171 6.28 11.74 -4.09
N PRO A 172 6.99 12.51 -3.23
CA PRO A 172 6.82 13.97 -3.15
C PRO A 172 7.27 14.71 -4.42
N ASP A 173 7.91 14.01 -5.34
CA ASP A 173 8.28 14.46 -6.68
C ASP A 173 7.11 14.41 -7.68
N ILE A 174 6.00 13.76 -7.33
CA ILE A 174 4.80 13.68 -8.17
C ILE A 174 3.69 14.58 -7.60
N ASP A 175 3.21 15.52 -8.42
CA ASP A 175 2.25 16.57 -8.00
C ASP A 175 0.95 16.03 -7.38
N ILE A 176 0.52 14.80 -7.72
CA ILE A 176 -0.68 14.18 -7.14
C ILE A 176 -0.51 13.85 -5.65
N PHE A 177 0.73 13.64 -5.20
CA PHE A 177 1.06 13.36 -3.81
C PHE A 177 1.62 14.61 -3.10
N TRP A 178 2.24 15.54 -3.83
CA TRP A 178 2.75 16.79 -3.25
C TRP A 178 2.67 17.96 -4.23
N ALA A 179 1.56 18.70 -4.20
CA ALA A 179 1.35 19.86 -5.08
C ALA A 179 1.91 21.17 -4.47
N ARG A 180 3.11 21.13 -3.88
CA ARG A 180 3.77 22.29 -3.25
C ARG A 180 5.27 22.33 -3.60
N THR A 181 5.93 23.42 -3.24
CA THR A 181 7.36 23.57 -3.52
C THR A 181 8.20 22.50 -2.83
N TRP A 182 9.35 22.17 -3.41
CA TRP A 182 10.31 21.25 -2.81
C TRP A 182 10.85 21.74 -1.46
N SER A 183 11.07 23.05 -1.32
CA SER A 183 11.48 23.63 -0.03
C SER A 183 10.46 23.34 1.06
N GLN A 184 9.17 23.52 0.77
CA GLN A 184 8.09 23.22 1.72
C GLN A 184 8.03 21.71 2.05
N PHE A 185 8.29 20.83 1.07
CA PHE A 185 8.37 19.39 1.34
C PHE A 185 9.48 19.07 2.34
N LEU A 186 10.68 19.60 2.09
CA LEU A 186 11.83 19.38 2.96
C LEU A 186 11.59 19.92 4.38
N ASP A 187 10.98 21.10 4.50
CA ASP A 187 10.60 21.67 5.78
C ASP A 187 9.62 20.75 6.52
N TYR A 188 8.58 20.25 5.84
CA TYR A 188 7.63 19.31 6.41
C TYR A 188 8.29 17.98 6.82
N TYR A 189 9.14 17.41 5.96
CA TYR A 189 9.82 16.16 6.24
C TYR A 189 10.70 16.26 7.48
N VAL A 190 11.51 17.32 7.58
CA VAL A 190 12.36 17.58 8.75
C VAL A 190 11.50 17.80 10.00
N HIS A 191 10.41 18.56 9.89
CA HIS A 191 9.47 18.82 10.98
C HIS A 191 8.85 17.53 11.52
N ALA A 192 8.25 16.71 10.66
CA ALA A 192 7.61 15.44 11.03
C ALA A 192 8.63 14.43 11.57
N HIS A 193 9.81 14.32 10.94
CA HIS A 193 10.87 13.43 11.41
C HIS A 193 11.33 13.81 12.83
N ASN A 194 11.55 15.10 13.09
CA ASN A 194 11.95 15.58 14.41
C ASN A 194 10.84 15.38 15.44
N PHE A 195 9.58 15.60 15.07
CA PHE A 195 8.43 15.31 15.91
C PHE A 195 8.42 13.84 16.35
N PHE A 196 8.47 12.90 15.38
CA PHE A 196 8.48 11.47 15.69
C PHE A 196 9.68 11.07 16.54
N LYS A 197 10.86 11.63 16.30
CA LYS A 197 12.07 11.35 17.08
C LYS A 197 11.93 11.75 18.56
N GLN A 198 11.23 12.84 18.85
CA GLN A 198 11.03 13.30 20.24
C GLN A 198 10.06 12.43 21.02
N VAL A 199 9.05 11.88 20.35
CA VAL A 199 7.96 11.13 21.01
C VAL A 199 8.17 9.61 21.01
N SER A 200 9.27 9.15 20.40
CA SER A 200 9.58 7.74 20.14
C SER A 200 10.98 7.39 20.63
N THR A 201 11.10 6.71 21.77
CA THR A 201 12.36 6.06 22.16
C THR A 201 12.55 4.70 21.49
N HIS A 202 11.56 4.19 20.74
CA HIS A 202 11.50 2.82 20.22
C HIS A 202 10.92 2.66 18.79
N ILE A 203 10.69 3.75 18.03
CA ILE A 203 10.15 3.66 16.66
C ILE A 203 11.29 3.75 15.65
N SER A 204 11.34 2.81 14.70
CA SER A 204 12.25 2.87 13.54
C SER A 204 11.68 3.81 12.48
N HIS A 205 12.49 4.73 11.97
CA HIS A 205 12.09 5.68 10.92
C HIS A 205 12.68 5.25 9.57
N SER A 206 11.92 5.34 8.48
CA SER A 206 12.43 5.17 7.11
C SER A 206 12.66 6.51 6.41
N SER A 207 13.49 6.49 5.36
CA SER A 207 13.62 7.58 4.39
C SER A 207 12.40 7.65 3.45
N PHE A 208 12.20 8.78 2.78
CA PHE A 208 11.16 8.92 1.74
C PHE A 208 11.49 8.11 0.48
N SER A 209 10.46 7.70 -0.26
CA SER A 209 10.56 7.01 -1.56
C SER A 209 10.50 8.03 -2.70
N LEU A 210 11.36 7.86 -3.70
CA LEU A 210 11.34 8.61 -4.97
C LEU A 210 11.18 7.60 -6.11
N ASP A 211 10.39 7.96 -7.11
CA ASP A 211 10.33 7.20 -8.36
C ASP A 211 11.34 7.80 -9.36
N TYR A 212 12.25 6.97 -9.87
CA TYR A 212 13.20 7.33 -10.94
C TYR A 212 13.01 6.40 -12.14
#